data_AF-A0A915LHE0-F1
#
_entry.id   AF-A0A915LHE0-F1
#
_cell.length_a   1.000
_cell.length_b   1.000
_cell.length_c   1.000
_cell.angle_alpha   90.00
_cell.angle_beta   90.00
_cell.angle_gamma   90.00
#
_symmetry.space_group_name_H-M   'P 1'
#
loop_
_entity.id
_entity.type
_entity.pdbx_description
1 polymer ?
#
loop_
_entity_poly.entity_id
_entity_poly.type
_entity_poly.pdbx_seq_one_letter_code
_entity_poly.pdbx_strand_id
1 'polypeptide(L)'
;MNLINTILYGESVHGDFVRARETAEKLMLYLNEKLFKSDSLNAVTPAILSEFQVFEHCWIDSCKQLNDWTSLEAFSNSDEVANINLLTETAWHLSDWKLLKDCLIQLDAAGDPSMTIKSSLYKLMINIANFDQLDFRPILNKEFNGKAFVEINKMLITNWKKLPSIISHSHLEILNLAHFTHEVCESANVINNNLQSINFPSHQQQQQNGSSSSSSNNLNTSVKHLLKSWRSRPITNIDQLNSLVDLFTWRSQFFCSILNFYENTDQKSLLTLPVHTLAQTQIQLSRMLRRSNQLELAQNELNKREEAGRAFSAAAQLDHDLLGGTSVWKHWGDFLTSIFMSNINENSAQITGIQAIACTLEHAKISPSPLKARLSIAKFLWLIKILTSFGGSEKILTLLNELLEKYVDNETINPSNWLNALLMEAQQRPSPAILNILKCIGKAFPQKMFYDLRIVLGSKNVTEYLQKYRLSLQNTNNNGNNNHNASQSTSSSSINITTTSMENIENQDQLASILFCICENNFIEIDALNKIMLDFENFPISPLE
;
A
#
# COMPACT_ATOMS: atom_id res chain seq x y z
N MET A 1 16.14 35.80 1.41
CA MET A 1 14.91 35.53 2.17
C MET A 1 13.79 35.07 1.25
N ASN A 2 13.22 35.90 0.38
CA ASN A 2 12.08 35.48 -0.48
C ASN A 2 12.27 34.16 -1.24
N LEU A 3 13.38 33.98 -1.97
CA LEU A 3 13.64 32.73 -2.71
C LEU A 3 13.78 31.51 -1.79
N ILE A 4 14.34 31.69 -0.60
CA ILE A 4 14.60 30.61 0.36
C ILE A 4 13.31 30.26 1.12
N ASN A 5 12.47 31.25 1.43
CA ASN A 5 11.12 31.02 1.95
C ASN A 5 10.30 30.25 0.91
N THR A 6 10.41 30.57 -0.39
CA THR A 6 9.76 29.80 -1.46
C THR A 6 10.28 28.37 -1.53
N ILE A 7 11.56 28.12 -1.26
CA ILE A 7 12.13 26.77 -1.20
C ILE A 7 11.59 26.01 0.01
N LEU A 8 11.58 26.61 1.21
CA LEU A 8 11.02 26.01 2.43
C LEU A 8 9.53 25.65 2.27
N TYR A 9 8.73 26.60 1.76
CA TYR A 9 7.32 26.35 1.44
C TYR A 9 7.16 25.33 0.32
N GLY A 10 8.05 25.32 -0.67
CA GLY A 10 8.09 24.32 -1.72
C GLY A 10 8.31 22.92 -1.15
N GLU A 11 9.32 22.73 -0.32
CA GLU A 11 9.67 21.45 0.31
C GLU A 11 8.54 20.91 1.19
N SER A 12 7.92 21.78 1.99
CA SER A 12 6.75 21.44 2.82
C SER A 12 5.53 21.03 1.96
N VAL A 13 5.24 21.76 0.88
CA VAL A 13 4.15 21.43 -0.05
C VAL A 13 4.42 20.13 -0.82
N HIS A 14 5.69 19.81 -1.09
CA HIS A 14 6.08 18.58 -1.78
C HIS A 14 6.18 17.36 -0.85
N GLY A 15 5.97 17.55 0.46
CA GLY A 15 5.94 16.47 1.45
C GLY A 15 7.32 15.96 1.90
N ASP A 16 8.40 16.68 1.58
CA ASP A 16 9.76 16.35 2.04
C ASP A 16 10.05 17.06 3.37
N PHE A 17 9.43 16.54 4.44
CA PHE A 17 9.50 17.13 5.77
C PHE A 17 10.89 17.04 6.42
N VAL A 18 11.73 16.09 5.99
CA VAL A 18 13.12 15.98 6.49
C VAL A 18 13.92 17.19 6.02
N ARG A 19 13.85 17.51 4.72
CA ARG A 19 14.52 18.70 4.19
C ARG A 19 13.93 19.98 4.74
N ALA A 20 12.60 20.08 4.83
CA ALA A 20 11.93 21.25 5.37
C ALA A 20 12.35 21.54 6.83
N ARG A 21 12.51 20.49 7.66
CA ARG A 21 13.04 20.61 9.02
C ARG A 21 14.47 21.16 9.01
N GLU A 22 15.37 20.56 8.24
CA GLU A 22 16.77 20.99 8.18
C GLU A 22 16.93 22.42 7.65
N THR A 23 16.13 22.81 6.65
CA THR A 23 16.18 24.15 6.07
C THR A 23 15.63 25.17 7.05
N ALA A 24 14.55 24.87 7.77
CA ALA A 24 14.04 25.70 8.86
C ALA A 24 15.09 25.91 9.97
N GLU A 25 15.75 24.84 10.44
CA GLU A 25 16.81 24.93 11.46
C GLU A 25 17.97 25.84 11.01
N LYS A 26 18.46 25.64 9.78
CA LYS A 26 19.54 26.47 9.21
C LYS A 26 19.13 27.95 9.11
N LEU A 27 17.88 28.23 8.76
CA LEU A 27 17.37 29.61 8.65
C LEU A 27 17.19 30.28 10.00
N MET A 28 16.67 29.56 10.99
CA MET A 28 16.55 30.06 12.36
C MET A 28 17.93 30.36 12.95
N LEU A 29 18.91 29.47 12.77
CA LEU A 29 20.30 29.70 13.21
C LEU A 29 20.93 30.90 12.51
N TYR A 30 20.76 31.04 11.20
CA TYR A 30 21.24 32.18 10.44
C TYR A 30 20.63 33.51 10.92
N LEU A 31 19.33 33.54 11.20
CA LEU A 31 18.66 34.71 11.76
C LEU A 31 19.17 35.03 13.16
N ASN A 32 19.30 34.04 14.03
CA ASN A 32 19.83 34.22 15.38
C ASN A 32 21.26 34.78 15.33
N GLU A 33 22.15 34.22 14.51
CA GLU A 33 23.50 34.76 14.36
C GLU A 33 23.51 36.23 13.90
N LYS A 34 22.59 36.59 12.98
CA LYS A 34 22.47 37.96 12.48
C LYS A 34 21.92 38.92 13.52
N LEU A 35 21.05 38.44 14.42
CA LEU A 35 20.49 39.20 15.54
C LEU A 35 21.52 39.42 16.67
N PHE A 36 22.33 38.41 16.98
CA PHE A 36 23.30 38.46 18.08
C PHE A 36 24.69 39.03 17.69
N LYS A 37 25.08 39.02 16.41
CA LYS A 37 26.36 39.60 15.95
C LYS A 37 26.30 41.10 15.65
N SER A 38 25.12 41.73 15.59
CA SER A 38 25.01 43.17 15.37
C SER A 38 24.97 43.94 16.70
N ASP A 39 26.14 44.33 17.21
CA ASP A 39 26.28 45.32 18.30
C ASP A 39 25.69 46.71 17.97
N SER A 40 25.34 46.94 16.70
CA SER A 40 24.66 48.15 16.25
C SER A 40 23.16 47.90 16.17
N LEU A 41 22.37 48.57 17.02
CA LEU A 41 21.01 49.16 16.89
C LEU A 41 20.11 48.77 15.67
N ASN A 42 20.26 47.61 15.06
CA ASN A 42 19.30 47.01 14.16
C ASN A 42 18.27 46.35 15.06
N ALA A 43 17.36 47.18 15.56
CA ALA A 43 16.22 46.73 16.33
C ALA A 43 15.58 45.55 15.60
N VAL A 44 15.35 44.46 16.34
CA VAL A 44 14.52 43.34 15.92
C VAL A 44 13.26 43.93 15.28
N THR A 45 13.16 43.85 13.95
CA THR A 45 11.98 44.39 13.27
C THR A 45 10.84 43.40 13.42
N PRO A 46 9.58 43.86 13.53
CA PRO A 46 8.42 42.96 13.54
C PRO A 46 8.39 42.00 12.36
N ALA A 47 8.95 42.40 11.21
CA ALA A 47 9.10 41.55 10.03
C ALA A 47 10.04 40.35 10.29
N ILE A 48 11.21 40.58 10.90
CA ILE A 48 12.17 39.50 11.21
C ILE A 48 11.58 38.54 12.26
N LEU A 49 10.84 39.05 13.25
CA LEU A 49 10.12 38.21 14.21
C LEU A 49 9.05 37.36 13.51
N SER A 50 8.28 37.94 12.60
CA SER A 50 7.27 37.18 11.85
C SER A 50 7.89 36.10 10.96
N GLU A 51 9.06 36.37 10.36
CA GLU A 51 9.81 35.36 9.59
C GLU A 51 10.32 34.23 10.51
N PHE A 52 10.86 34.58 11.68
CA PHE A 52 11.31 33.60 12.66
C PHE A 52 10.16 32.69 13.13
N GLN A 53 9.00 33.27 13.46
CA GLN A 53 7.80 32.51 13.84
C GLN A 53 7.33 31.56 12.73
N VAL A 54 7.41 31.98 11.47
CA VAL A 54 7.08 31.12 10.33
C VAL A 54 8.04 29.93 10.23
N PHE A 55 9.35 30.16 10.43
CA PHE A 55 10.34 29.08 10.41
C PHE A 55 10.15 28.12 11.59
N GLU A 56 9.87 28.65 12.77
CA GLU A 56 9.54 27.87 13.96
C GLU A 56 8.29 27.01 13.71
N HIS A 57 7.21 27.59 13.18
CA HIS A 57 6.00 26.85 12.83
C HIS A 57 6.27 25.75 11.79
N CYS A 58 7.06 26.06 10.74
CA CYS A 58 7.42 25.07 9.73
C CYS A 58 8.25 23.91 10.32
N TRP A 59 9.15 24.22 11.25
CA TRP A 59 9.93 23.21 11.98
C TRP A 59 9.02 22.34 12.84
N ILE A 60 8.13 22.94 13.64
CA ILE A 60 7.16 22.22 14.48
C ILE A 60 6.30 21.29 13.62
N ASP A 61 5.71 21.80 12.54
CA ASP A 61 4.86 21.03 11.64
C ASP A 61 5.63 19.88 10.99
N SER A 62 6.88 20.12 10.58
CA SER A 62 7.74 19.07 10.03
C SER A 62 8.04 17.98 11.05
N CYS A 63 8.34 18.33 12.30
CA CYS A 63 8.56 17.36 13.38
C CYS A 63 7.30 16.54 13.69
N LYS A 64 6.12 17.16 13.69
CA LYS A 64 4.83 16.45 13.86
C LYS A 64 4.60 15.45 12.72
N GLN A 65 4.84 15.87 11.48
CA GLN A 65 4.68 15.02 10.30
C GLN A 65 5.70 13.86 10.29
N LEU A 66 6.88 14.06 10.87
CA LEU A 66 7.92 13.04 11.04
C LEU A 66 7.72 12.16 12.28
N ASN A 67 6.67 12.41 13.07
CA ASN A 67 6.40 11.70 14.33
C ASN A 67 7.57 11.79 15.35
N ASP A 68 8.38 12.87 15.31
CA ASP A 68 9.48 13.12 16.24
C ASP A 68 9.02 13.96 17.44
N TRP A 69 8.21 13.33 18.29
CA TRP A 69 7.65 13.96 19.49
C TRP A 69 8.70 14.20 20.57
N THR A 70 9.81 13.44 20.57
CA THR A 70 10.91 13.59 21.52
C THR A 70 11.65 14.91 21.33
N SER A 71 11.93 15.31 20.08
CA SER A 71 12.54 16.61 19.80
C SER A 71 11.60 17.76 20.18
N LEU A 72 10.29 17.59 19.95
CA LEU A 72 9.28 18.60 20.30
C LEU A 72 9.11 18.76 21.82
N GLU A 73 9.20 17.69 22.59
CA GLU A 73 9.18 17.75 24.06
C GLU A 73 10.39 18.54 24.58
N ALA A 74 11.60 18.23 24.10
CA ALA A 74 12.81 18.95 24.49
C ALA A 74 12.74 20.44 24.13
N PHE A 75 12.18 20.77 22.96
CA PHE A 75 11.98 22.15 22.52
C PHE A 75 10.94 22.89 23.37
N SER A 76 9.77 22.29 23.60
CA SER A 76 8.66 22.91 24.34
C SER A 76 8.97 23.11 25.83
N ASN A 77 9.78 22.21 26.41
CA ASN A 77 10.23 22.28 27.80
C ASN A 77 11.49 23.15 28.00
N SER A 78 12.01 23.78 26.93
CA SER A 78 13.15 24.68 27.05
C SER A 78 12.75 25.99 27.75
N ASP A 79 13.66 26.53 28.58
CA ASP A 79 13.43 27.76 29.36
C ASP A 79 13.13 28.99 28.48
N GLU A 80 13.59 28.98 27.23
CA GLU A 80 13.43 30.10 26.28
C GLU A 80 12.05 30.13 25.62
N VAL A 81 11.44 28.95 25.40
CA VAL A 81 10.18 28.81 24.64
C VAL A 81 8.99 28.57 25.56
N ALA A 82 9.13 27.69 26.54
CA ALA A 82 8.13 27.35 27.56
C ALA A 82 6.69 27.24 27.01
N ASN A 83 6.50 26.49 25.91
CA ASN A 83 5.20 26.40 25.22
C ASN A 83 4.35 25.26 25.78
N ILE A 84 3.47 25.60 26.73
CA ILE A 84 2.56 24.66 27.40
C ILE A 84 1.62 23.96 26.41
N ASN A 85 1.13 24.66 25.38
CA ASN A 85 0.20 24.07 24.41
C ASN A 85 0.88 22.95 23.62
N LEU A 86 2.11 23.18 23.15
CA LEU A 86 2.88 22.15 22.45
C LEU A 86 3.28 21.01 23.39
N LEU A 87 3.68 21.33 24.62
CA LEU A 87 4.05 20.33 25.64
C LEU A 87 2.88 19.42 26.01
N THR A 88 1.64 19.93 26.06
CA THR A 88 0.46 19.07 26.25
C THR A 88 0.27 18.08 25.10
N GLU A 89 0.54 18.50 23.86
CA GLU A 89 0.42 17.64 22.69
C GLU A 89 1.52 16.55 22.72
N THR A 90 2.77 16.90 23.01
CA THR A 90 3.87 15.92 23.08
C THR A 90 3.68 14.90 24.21
N ALA A 91 3.21 15.36 25.38
CA ALA A 91 3.04 14.51 26.56
C ALA A 91 2.11 13.33 26.30
N TRP A 92 0.96 13.57 25.64
CA TRP A 92 0.05 12.48 25.34
C TRP A 92 0.60 11.57 24.25
N HIS A 93 1.29 12.07 23.20
CA HIS A 93 1.90 11.22 22.18
C HIS A 93 2.98 10.28 22.74
N LEU A 94 3.78 10.76 23.69
CA LEU A 94 4.81 9.97 24.38
C LEU A 94 4.24 9.09 25.51
N SER A 95 2.92 9.14 25.73
CA SER A 95 2.22 8.41 26.80
C SER A 95 2.64 8.80 28.23
N ASP A 96 3.17 10.02 28.42
CA ASP A 96 3.42 10.57 29.77
C ASP A 96 2.15 11.24 30.31
N TRP A 97 1.28 10.41 30.86
CA TRP A 97 0.02 10.85 31.44
C TRP A 97 0.19 11.71 32.71
N LYS A 98 1.34 11.66 33.37
CA LYS A 98 1.62 12.47 34.56
C LYS A 98 1.96 13.90 34.14
N LEU A 99 2.90 14.04 33.20
CA LEU A 99 3.25 15.32 32.61
C LEU A 99 2.02 15.99 31.98
N LEU A 100 1.20 15.23 31.25
CA LEU A 100 -0.03 15.75 30.65
C LEU A 100 -1.00 16.31 31.71
N LYS A 101 -1.16 15.62 32.85
CA LYS A 101 -2.02 16.09 33.94
C LYS A 101 -1.53 17.42 34.52
N ASP A 102 -0.23 17.56 34.72
CA ASP A 102 0.35 18.80 35.27
C ASP A 102 0.22 19.96 34.27
N CYS A 103 0.43 19.70 32.99
CA CYS A 103 0.26 20.69 31.93
C CYS A 103 -1.20 21.15 31.79
N LEU A 104 -2.17 20.24 31.95
CA LEU A 104 -3.60 20.59 31.87
C LEU A 104 -4.05 21.54 32.99
N ILE A 105 -3.47 21.43 34.19
CA ILE A 105 -3.75 22.37 35.28
C ILE A 105 -3.33 23.79 34.87
N GLN A 106 -2.15 23.93 34.24
CA GLN A 106 -1.66 25.21 33.77
C GLN A 106 -2.47 25.74 32.58
N LEU A 107 -2.87 24.87 31.66
CA LEU A 107 -3.65 25.23 30.48
C LEU A 107 -5.07 25.69 30.86
N ASP A 108 -5.71 25.03 31.82
CA ASP A 108 -7.00 25.46 32.37
C ASP A 108 -6.88 26.80 33.11
N ALA A 109 -5.78 27.04 33.81
CA ALA A 109 -5.51 28.32 34.48
C ALA A 109 -5.27 29.46 33.47
N ALA A 110 -4.66 29.18 32.32
CA ALA A 110 -4.45 30.14 31.25
C ALA A 110 -5.77 30.51 30.52
N GLY A 111 -6.71 29.57 30.42
CA GLY A 111 -8.07 29.84 29.94
C GLY A 111 -8.18 30.15 28.45
N ASP A 112 -7.29 29.62 27.60
CA ASP A 112 -7.32 29.87 26.15
C ASP A 112 -8.55 29.21 25.48
N PRO A 113 -9.44 29.99 24.82
CA PRO A 113 -10.59 29.46 24.11
C PRO A 113 -10.23 28.48 22.98
N SER A 114 -9.05 28.63 22.37
CA SER A 114 -8.61 27.79 21.24
C SER A 114 -8.31 26.36 21.69
N MET A 115 -7.79 26.19 22.92
CA MET A 115 -7.37 24.91 23.48
C MET A 115 -8.45 24.24 24.31
N THR A 116 -9.59 24.87 24.53
CA THR A 116 -10.65 24.33 25.40
C THR A 116 -11.18 22.96 24.94
N ILE A 117 -11.33 22.75 23.62
CA ILE A 117 -11.75 21.43 23.09
C ILE A 117 -10.67 20.37 23.35
N LYS A 118 -9.40 20.70 23.06
CA LYS A 118 -8.26 19.79 23.27
C LYS A 118 -8.06 19.47 24.74
N SER A 119 -8.16 20.45 25.64
CA SER A 119 -8.09 20.27 27.10
C SER A 119 -9.15 19.28 27.59
N SER A 120 -10.42 19.49 27.22
CA SER A 120 -11.51 18.58 27.58
C SER A 120 -11.31 17.17 27.03
N LEU A 121 -10.77 17.06 25.82
CA LEU A 121 -10.44 15.77 25.20
C LEU A 121 -9.30 15.06 25.93
N TYR A 122 -8.21 15.75 26.26
CA TYR A 122 -7.07 15.19 26.98
C TYR A 122 -7.46 14.74 28.40
N LYS A 123 -8.34 15.47 29.08
CA LYS A 123 -8.93 15.02 30.36
C LYS A 123 -9.69 13.70 30.21
N LEU A 124 -10.47 13.55 29.13
CA LEU A 124 -11.17 12.31 28.82
C LEU A 124 -10.17 11.16 28.55
N MET A 125 -9.10 11.44 27.79
CA MET A 125 -8.04 10.47 27.50
C MET A 125 -7.30 10.00 28.76
N ILE A 126 -6.93 10.91 29.68
CA ILE A 126 -6.30 10.56 30.96
C ILE A 126 -7.20 9.62 31.78
N ASN A 127 -8.50 9.93 31.85
CA ASN A 127 -9.45 9.10 32.59
C ASN A 127 -9.58 7.70 31.98
N ILE A 128 -9.51 7.60 30.65
CA ILE A 128 -9.55 6.32 29.94
C ILE A 128 -8.24 5.56 30.11
N ALA A 129 -7.08 6.21 30.04
CA ALA A 129 -5.77 5.57 30.07
C ALA A 129 -5.41 5.04 31.47
N ASN A 130 -5.86 5.72 32.52
CA ASN A 130 -5.59 5.38 33.93
C ASN A 130 -6.79 4.71 34.63
N PHE A 131 -7.63 3.97 33.90
CA PHE A 131 -8.86 3.40 34.45
C PHE A 131 -8.62 2.46 35.64
N ASP A 132 -7.46 1.79 35.70
CA ASP A 132 -7.04 0.89 36.78
C ASP A 132 -6.77 1.61 38.12
N GLN A 133 -6.43 2.90 38.08
CA GLN A 133 -6.05 3.69 39.26
C GLN A 133 -7.20 4.56 39.80
N LEU A 134 -8.39 4.48 39.19
CA LEU A 134 -9.53 5.30 39.58
C LEU A 134 -10.22 4.74 40.81
N ASP A 135 -9.87 5.27 41.98
CA ASP A 135 -10.53 5.02 43.26
C ASP A 135 -12.07 5.08 43.15
N PHE A 136 -12.73 3.92 43.32
CA PHE A 136 -14.10 3.70 43.81
C PHE A 136 -15.27 4.60 43.33
N ARG A 137 -15.20 5.30 42.20
CA ARG A 137 -16.30 6.18 41.73
C ARG A 137 -16.68 6.00 40.24
N PRO A 138 -17.06 4.78 39.81
CA PRO A 138 -17.40 4.46 38.42
C PRO A 138 -18.59 5.28 37.88
N ILE A 139 -19.54 5.64 38.75
CA ILE A 139 -20.73 6.43 38.36
C ILE A 139 -20.35 7.88 38.03
N LEU A 140 -19.48 8.49 38.85
CA LEU A 140 -19.03 9.87 38.64
C LEU A 140 -18.15 9.98 37.39
N ASN A 141 -17.33 8.97 37.11
CA ASN A 141 -16.51 8.93 35.89
C ASN A 141 -17.37 8.78 34.63
N LYS A 142 -18.42 7.94 34.69
CA LYS A 142 -19.38 7.81 33.59
C LYS A 142 -20.13 9.12 33.32
N GLU A 143 -20.60 9.80 34.36
CA GLU A 143 -21.25 11.10 34.24
C GLU A 143 -20.31 12.20 33.73
N PHE A 144 -19.07 12.22 34.22
CA PHE A 144 -18.04 13.15 33.78
C PHE A 144 -17.73 12.96 32.29
N ASN A 145 -17.45 11.73 31.87
CA ASN A 145 -17.15 11.41 30.47
C ASN A 145 -18.32 11.77 29.54
N GLY A 146 -19.56 11.48 29.97
CA GLY A 146 -20.76 11.87 29.23
C GLY A 146 -20.94 13.38 29.11
N LYS A 147 -20.71 14.13 30.19
CA LYS A 147 -20.79 15.60 30.20
C LYS A 147 -19.72 16.22 29.30
N ALA A 148 -18.46 15.78 29.44
CA ALA A 148 -17.34 16.26 28.63
C ALA A 148 -17.59 16.01 27.13
N PHE A 149 -18.10 14.84 26.76
CA PHE A 149 -18.45 14.54 25.37
C PHE A 149 -19.55 15.47 24.82
N VAL A 150 -20.61 15.73 25.59
CA VAL A 150 -21.67 16.66 25.17
C VAL A 150 -21.13 18.08 25.01
N GLU A 151 -20.25 18.51 25.89
CA GLU A 151 -19.61 19.83 25.83
C GLU A 151 -18.71 19.98 24.60
N ILE A 152 -17.83 19.00 24.34
CA ILE A 152 -16.97 18.97 23.15
C ILE A 152 -17.82 19.05 21.87
N ASN A 153 -18.88 18.24 21.75
CA ASN A 153 -19.73 18.27 20.56
C ASN A 153 -20.46 19.61 20.38
N LYS A 154 -20.93 20.24 21.47
CA LYS A 154 -21.51 21.58 21.39
C LYS A 154 -20.51 22.60 20.86
N MET A 155 -19.26 22.53 21.30
CA MET A 155 -18.20 23.41 20.82
C MET A 155 -17.83 23.15 19.35
N LEU A 156 -17.71 21.88 18.95
CA LEU A 156 -17.47 21.49 17.55
C LEU A 156 -18.58 22.00 16.62
N ILE A 157 -19.85 21.82 17.00
CA ILE A 157 -21.00 22.33 16.24
C ILE A 157 -20.97 23.86 16.17
N THR A 158 -20.57 24.53 17.25
CA THR A 158 -20.45 25.99 17.29
C THR A 158 -19.36 26.47 16.35
N ASN A 159 -18.19 25.81 16.35
CA ASN A 159 -17.10 26.14 15.43
C ASN A 159 -17.47 25.83 13.97
N TRP A 160 -18.20 24.74 13.72
CA TRP A 160 -18.74 24.44 12.40
C TRP A 160 -19.66 25.55 11.88
N LYS A 161 -20.56 26.04 12.74
CA LYS A 161 -21.49 27.13 12.39
C LYS A 161 -20.81 28.48 12.17
N LYS A 162 -19.58 28.68 12.67
CA LYS A 162 -18.78 29.89 12.41
C LYS A 162 -18.17 29.89 11.00
N LEU A 163 -18.02 28.73 10.36
CA LEU A 163 -17.48 28.60 9.02
C LEU A 163 -18.54 28.90 7.95
N PRO A 164 -18.12 29.27 6.71
CA PRO A 164 -19.04 29.42 5.58
C PRO A 164 -19.85 28.14 5.31
N SER A 165 -21.06 28.28 4.77
CA SER A 165 -21.91 27.13 4.43
C SER A 165 -21.33 26.22 3.34
N ILE A 166 -20.32 26.69 2.61
CA ILE A 166 -19.62 25.93 1.58
C ILE A 166 -18.54 25.06 2.25
N ILE A 167 -18.66 23.74 2.08
CA ILE A 167 -17.70 22.77 2.62
C ILE A 167 -16.34 22.97 1.93
N SER A 168 -15.29 23.08 2.73
CA SER A 168 -13.92 23.40 2.31
C SER A 168 -12.90 22.71 3.21
N HIS A 169 -11.60 22.82 2.89
CA HIS A 169 -10.52 22.25 3.71
C HIS A 169 -10.53 22.76 5.16
N SER A 170 -11.03 23.97 5.43
CA SER A 170 -11.18 24.50 6.79
C SER A 170 -12.13 23.67 7.67
N HIS A 171 -13.04 22.91 7.06
CA HIS A 171 -13.95 22.02 7.78
C HIS A 171 -13.27 20.69 8.17
N LEU A 172 -12.17 20.31 7.52
CA LEU A 172 -11.50 19.02 7.76
C LEU A 172 -10.96 18.92 9.19
N GLU A 173 -10.40 19.99 9.74
CA GLU A 173 -9.90 19.99 11.13
C GLU A 173 -11.02 19.65 12.13
N ILE A 174 -12.21 20.21 11.92
CA ILE A 174 -13.38 19.94 12.77
C ILE A 174 -13.85 18.49 12.60
N LEU A 175 -13.87 17.97 11.37
CA LEU A 175 -14.26 16.58 11.08
C LEU A 175 -13.27 15.58 11.67
N ASN A 176 -11.97 15.84 11.53
CA ASN A 176 -10.90 15.02 12.07
C ASN A 176 -10.98 15.01 13.61
N LEU A 177 -11.16 16.17 14.24
CA LEU A 177 -11.32 16.26 15.69
C LEU A 177 -12.61 15.60 16.18
N ALA A 178 -13.70 15.68 15.41
CA ALA A 178 -14.95 14.98 15.72
C ALA A 178 -14.79 13.46 15.64
N HIS A 179 -14.10 12.95 14.60
CA HIS A 179 -13.79 11.54 14.45
C HIS A 179 -12.90 11.04 15.60
N PHE A 180 -11.83 11.77 15.91
CA PHE A 180 -10.93 11.46 17.02
C PHE A 180 -11.67 11.45 18.37
N THR A 181 -12.49 12.49 18.65
CA THR A 181 -13.34 12.55 19.84
C THR A 181 -14.30 11.36 19.93
N HIS A 182 -14.84 10.92 18.79
CA HIS A 182 -15.74 9.77 18.75
C HIS A 182 -15.02 8.47 19.11
N GLU A 183 -13.80 8.23 18.63
CA GLU A 183 -13.00 7.05 19.02
C GLU A 183 -12.66 7.04 20.50
N VAL A 184 -12.28 8.20 21.05
CA VAL A 184 -12.03 8.36 22.49
C VAL A 184 -13.32 8.06 23.28
N CYS A 185 -14.48 8.53 22.82
CA CYS A 185 -15.76 8.26 23.47
C CYS A 185 -16.17 6.78 23.41
N GLU A 186 -15.96 6.10 22.29
CA GLU A 186 -16.22 4.66 22.18
C GLU A 186 -15.33 3.86 23.14
N SER A 187 -14.08 4.28 23.30
CA SER A 187 -13.13 3.70 24.25
C SER A 187 -13.63 3.85 25.69
N ALA A 188 -14.10 5.05 26.06
CA ALA A 188 -14.74 5.29 27.36
C ALA A 188 -15.98 4.43 27.59
N ASN A 189 -16.81 4.22 26.55
CA ASN A 189 -18.00 3.37 26.67
C ASN A 189 -17.65 1.91 26.91
N VAL A 190 -16.61 1.38 26.24
CA VAL A 190 -16.12 0.02 26.48
C VAL A 190 -15.65 -0.15 27.92
N ILE A 191 -14.86 0.80 28.45
CA ILE A 191 -14.43 0.75 29.85
C ILE A 191 -15.64 0.87 30.78
N ASN A 192 -16.46 1.93 30.64
CA ASN A 192 -17.59 2.23 31.52
C ASN A 192 -18.61 1.10 31.65
N ASN A 193 -18.90 0.39 30.54
CA ASN A 193 -19.83 -0.74 30.55
C ASN A 193 -19.25 -2.00 31.22
N ASN A 194 -17.93 -2.07 31.36
CA ASN A 194 -17.21 -3.21 31.93
C ASN A 194 -16.48 -2.87 33.25
N LEU A 195 -16.62 -1.65 33.79
CA LEU A 195 -15.99 -1.21 35.05
C LEU A 195 -16.31 -2.12 36.25
N GLN A 196 -17.52 -2.69 36.31
CA GLN A 196 -17.93 -3.61 37.38
C GLN A 196 -17.17 -4.95 37.35
N SER A 197 -16.82 -5.45 36.16
CA SER A 197 -15.96 -6.63 36.01
C SER A 197 -14.48 -6.33 36.20
N ILE A 198 -14.06 -5.07 36.01
CA ILE A 198 -12.68 -4.59 36.14
C ILE A 198 -12.31 -4.38 37.62
N ASN A 199 -13.19 -3.78 38.42
CA ASN A 199 -12.90 -3.42 39.81
C ASN A 199 -13.06 -4.56 40.83
N PHE A 200 -13.80 -5.63 40.48
CA PHE A 200 -13.97 -6.82 41.32
C PHE A 200 -13.69 -8.10 40.54
N PRO A 201 -12.42 -8.48 40.35
CA PRO A 201 -12.06 -9.81 39.89
C PRO A 201 -12.39 -10.79 41.02
N SER A 202 -13.57 -11.39 40.97
CA SER A 202 -14.12 -12.43 41.85
C SER A 202 -13.12 -13.14 42.78
N HIS A 203 -13.05 -12.73 44.06
CA HIS A 203 -12.52 -13.56 45.16
C HIS A 203 -13.63 -14.17 46.05
N GLN A 204 -14.90 -14.04 45.69
CA GLN A 204 -16.00 -14.74 46.36
C GLN A 204 -16.90 -15.46 45.34
N GLN A 205 -16.51 -16.68 44.98
CA GLN A 205 -17.44 -17.69 44.47
C GLN A 205 -17.34 -18.91 45.41
N GLN A 206 -17.97 -18.81 46.58
CA GLN A 206 -18.51 -19.98 47.25
C GLN A 206 -20.04 -19.87 47.23
N GLN A 207 -20.63 -20.81 46.50
CA GLN A 207 -22.02 -21.27 46.58
C GLN A 207 -23.10 -20.24 46.22
N GLN A 208 -23.58 -20.29 44.97
CA GLN A 208 -24.97 -20.65 44.67
C GLN A 208 -25.17 -20.91 43.16
N ASN A 209 -26.09 -21.82 42.88
CA ASN A 209 -26.31 -22.52 41.62
C ASN A 209 -26.66 -21.63 40.42
N GLY A 210 -26.16 -22.04 39.24
CA GLY A 210 -26.77 -21.76 37.93
C GLY A 210 -26.26 -20.51 37.21
N SER A 211 -25.47 -20.71 36.16
CA SER A 211 -25.08 -19.75 35.10
C SER A 211 -24.27 -18.50 35.51
N SER A 212 -22.95 -18.64 35.63
CA SER A 212 -22.04 -17.50 35.88
C SER A 212 -20.73 -17.56 35.07
N SER A 213 -20.81 -17.81 33.76
CA SER A 213 -19.70 -17.64 32.81
C SER A 213 -19.76 -16.31 32.01
N SER A 214 -20.66 -15.39 32.37
CA SER A 214 -21.05 -14.28 31.48
C SER A 214 -20.31 -12.95 31.69
N SER A 215 -19.60 -12.72 32.80
CA SER A 215 -19.08 -11.39 33.15
C SER A 215 -17.72 -11.03 32.52
N SER A 216 -16.72 -11.92 32.53
CA SER A 216 -15.42 -11.69 31.86
C SER A 216 -15.50 -11.80 30.33
N ASN A 217 -16.55 -12.47 29.83
CA ASN A 217 -16.85 -12.56 28.40
C ASN A 217 -17.38 -11.23 27.83
N ASN A 218 -17.91 -10.31 28.65
CA ASN A 218 -18.50 -9.06 28.18
C ASN A 218 -17.47 -8.00 27.74
N LEU A 219 -16.32 -7.89 28.42
CA LEU A 219 -15.27 -6.95 28.01
C LEU A 219 -14.65 -7.40 26.69
N ASN A 220 -14.34 -8.68 26.55
CA ASN A 220 -13.78 -9.23 25.32
C ASN A 220 -14.72 -9.09 24.12
N THR A 221 -16.02 -9.34 24.29
CA THR A 221 -16.99 -9.14 23.21
C THR A 221 -17.11 -7.66 22.86
N SER A 222 -17.17 -6.78 23.85
CA SER A 222 -17.20 -5.32 23.65
C SER A 222 -15.96 -4.83 22.89
N VAL A 223 -14.76 -5.29 23.28
CA VAL A 223 -13.50 -5.01 22.58
C VAL A 223 -13.55 -5.57 21.16
N LYS A 224 -13.98 -6.83 20.94
CA LYS A 224 -14.16 -7.39 19.58
C LYS A 224 -15.09 -6.55 18.71
N HIS A 225 -16.18 -6.05 19.26
CA HIS A 225 -17.11 -5.19 18.53
C HIS A 225 -16.49 -3.83 18.20
N LEU A 226 -15.81 -3.20 19.15
CA LEU A 226 -15.05 -1.96 18.95
C LEU A 226 -14.03 -2.14 17.81
N LEU A 227 -13.27 -3.24 17.84
CA LEU A 227 -12.29 -3.59 16.81
C LEU A 227 -12.92 -3.71 15.42
N LYS A 228 -14.07 -4.39 15.33
CA LYS A 228 -14.78 -4.53 14.06
C LYS A 228 -15.25 -3.17 13.54
N SER A 229 -15.74 -2.30 14.44
CA SER A 229 -16.14 -0.92 14.11
C SER A 229 -14.95 -0.12 13.57
N TRP A 230 -13.85 -0.02 14.31
CA TRP A 230 -12.66 0.74 13.92
C TRP A 230 -11.99 0.22 12.64
N ARG A 231 -12.03 -1.10 12.40
CA ARG A 231 -11.57 -1.72 11.15
C ARG A 231 -12.45 -1.38 9.95
N SER A 232 -13.75 -1.19 10.16
CA SER A 232 -14.70 -0.89 9.09
C SER A 232 -14.66 0.57 8.62
N ARG A 233 -13.96 1.44 9.35
CA ARG A 233 -13.82 2.86 8.99
C ARG A 233 -12.81 2.99 7.86
N PRO A 234 -13.21 3.49 6.67
CA PRO A 234 -12.31 3.67 5.57
C PRO A 234 -11.34 4.81 5.89
N ILE A 235 -10.05 4.51 5.83
CA ILE A 235 -9.00 5.53 5.84
C ILE A 235 -8.82 5.96 4.39
N THR A 236 -9.07 7.23 4.09
CA THR A 236 -9.03 7.75 2.74
C THR A 236 -7.62 8.23 2.41
N ASN A 237 -7.20 8.10 1.15
CA ASN A 237 -5.86 8.53 0.70
C ASN A 237 -5.66 10.06 0.71
N ILE A 238 -6.68 10.83 1.09
CA ILE A 238 -6.69 12.31 1.11
C ILE A 238 -6.54 12.82 2.55
N ASP A 239 -6.66 11.94 3.54
CA ASP A 239 -6.62 12.33 4.95
C ASP A 239 -5.21 12.81 5.33
N GLN A 240 -5.15 13.90 6.11
CA GLN A 240 -3.89 14.48 6.58
C GLN A 240 -3.17 13.49 7.50
N LEU A 241 -1.87 13.29 7.29
CA LEU A 241 -1.08 12.31 8.04
C LEU A 241 -1.15 12.53 9.56
N ASN A 242 -1.02 13.77 10.04
CA ASN A 242 -1.11 14.11 11.46
C ASN A 242 -2.38 13.54 12.12
N SER A 243 -3.55 13.78 11.52
CA SER A 243 -4.82 13.30 12.08
C SER A 243 -4.91 11.77 12.19
N LEU A 244 -4.20 11.06 11.31
CA LEU A 244 -4.16 9.62 11.29
C LEU A 244 -3.14 9.09 12.30
N VAL A 245 -1.98 9.74 12.41
CA VAL A 245 -1.01 9.48 13.48
C VAL A 245 -1.68 9.64 14.84
N ASP A 246 -2.50 10.66 15.04
CA ASP A 246 -3.24 10.87 16.28
C ASP A 246 -4.17 9.69 16.60
N LEU A 247 -4.99 9.28 15.62
CA LEU A 247 -5.89 8.13 15.73
C LEU A 247 -5.14 6.85 16.06
N PHE A 248 -4.06 6.54 15.33
CA PHE A 248 -3.29 5.31 15.55
C PHE A 248 -2.49 5.32 16.85
N THR A 249 -1.99 6.47 17.26
CA THR A 249 -1.32 6.65 18.56
C THR A 249 -2.32 6.38 19.68
N TRP A 250 -3.51 6.99 19.62
CA TRP A 250 -4.58 6.74 20.58
C TRP A 250 -5.00 5.27 20.63
N ARG A 251 -5.25 4.65 19.47
CA ARG A 251 -5.58 3.22 19.40
C ARG A 251 -4.51 2.38 20.09
N SER A 252 -3.25 2.65 19.81
CA SER A 252 -2.12 1.92 20.39
C SER A 252 -2.07 2.09 21.90
N GLN A 253 -2.17 3.33 22.40
CA GLN A 253 -2.20 3.64 23.83
C GLN A 253 -3.36 2.97 24.55
N PHE A 254 -4.58 3.05 23.99
CA PHE A 254 -5.76 2.42 24.56
C PHE A 254 -5.61 0.91 24.67
N PHE A 255 -5.11 0.24 23.63
CA PHE A 255 -4.87 -1.21 23.69
C PHE A 255 -3.71 -1.58 24.61
N CYS A 256 -2.66 -0.75 24.71
CA CYS A 256 -1.61 -0.93 25.70
C CYS A 256 -2.16 -0.82 27.14
N SER A 257 -3.04 0.14 27.43
CA SER A 257 -3.71 0.24 28.74
C SER A 257 -4.55 -1.00 29.04
N ILE A 258 -5.29 -1.55 28.06
CA ILE A 258 -6.03 -2.81 28.23
C ILE A 258 -5.08 -3.99 28.49
N LEU A 259 -3.94 -4.05 27.80
CA LEU A 259 -2.93 -5.09 28.00
C LEU A 259 -2.36 -5.05 29.43
N ASN A 260 -1.98 -3.86 29.90
CA ASN A 260 -1.47 -3.66 31.26
C ASN A 260 -2.50 -4.13 32.31
N PHE A 261 -3.78 -3.82 32.11
CA PHE A 261 -4.85 -4.35 32.97
C PHE A 261 -4.88 -5.88 32.98
N TYR A 262 -4.85 -6.52 31.80
CA TYR A 262 -4.87 -7.97 31.71
C TYR A 262 -3.62 -8.64 32.25
N GLU A 263 -2.43 -8.01 32.16
CA GLU A 263 -1.20 -8.50 32.79
C GLU A 263 -1.29 -8.51 34.32
N ASN A 264 -2.01 -7.53 34.90
CA ASN A 264 -2.29 -7.47 36.33
C ASN A 264 -3.37 -8.49 36.78
N THR A 265 -4.07 -9.14 35.83
CA THR A 265 -5.02 -10.23 36.12
C THR A 265 -4.44 -11.59 35.70
N ASP A 266 -4.73 -12.67 36.42
CA ASP A 266 -4.21 -14.01 36.06
C ASP A 266 -4.76 -14.58 34.73
N GLN A 267 -5.53 -13.82 33.95
CA GLN A 267 -6.22 -14.24 32.73
C GLN A 267 -5.37 -14.07 31.45
N LYS A 268 -4.20 -14.71 31.41
CA LYS A 268 -3.25 -14.60 30.27
C LYS A 268 -3.79 -15.06 28.91
N SER A 269 -4.80 -15.92 28.86
CA SER A 269 -5.41 -16.40 27.60
C SER A 269 -6.16 -15.30 26.83
N LEU A 270 -6.53 -14.20 27.50
CA LEU A 270 -7.30 -13.09 26.92
C LEU A 270 -6.41 -12.01 26.26
N LEU A 271 -5.09 -12.05 26.47
CA LEU A 271 -4.11 -11.10 25.91
C LEU A 271 -3.99 -11.18 24.37
N THR A 272 -4.42 -12.28 23.75
CA THR A 272 -4.23 -12.52 22.32
C THR A 272 -4.95 -11.51 21.42
N LEU A 273 -6.13 -11.03 21.82
CA LEU A 273 -6.95 -10.14 21.00
C LEU A 273 -6.43 -8.69 20.99
N PRO A 274 -6.09 -8.05 22.13
CA PRO A 274 -5.49 -6.72 22.11
C PRO A 274 -4.10 -6.72 21.46
N VAL A 275 -3.27 -7.76 21.67
CA VAL A 275 -1.95 -7.89 20.99
C VAL A 275 -2.10 -7.95 19.47
N HIS A 276 -2.99 -8.80 18.94
CA HIS A 276 -3.24 -8.87 17.50
C HIS A 276 -3.71 -7.52 16.95
N THR A 277 -4.51 -6.79 17.73
CA THR A 277 -5.00 -5.47 17.31
C THR A 277 -3.87 -4.45 17.26
N LEU A 278 -3.03 -4.41 18.29
CA LEU A 278 -1.89 -3.50 18.35
C LEU A 278 -0.93 -3.73 17.17
N ALA A 279 -0.67 -5.00 16.83
CA ALA A 279 0.10 -5.33 15.63
C ALA A 279 -0.59 -4.81 14.35
N GLN A 280 -1.92 -4.91 14.27
CA GLN A 280 -2.65 -4.40 13.11
C GLN A 280 -2.66 -2.88 13.01
N THR A 281 -2.76 -2.15 14.13
CA THR A 281 -2.68 -0.68 14.14
C THR A 281 -1.30 -0.22 13.69
N GLN A 282 -0.23 -0.86 14.17
CA GLN A 282 1.14 -0.61 13.73
C GLN A 282 1.34 -0.89 12.23
N ILE A 283 0.81 -2.00 11.71
CA ILE A 283 0.87 -2.31 10.27
C ILE A 283 0.11 -1.26 9.45
N GLN A 284 -1.06 -0.81 9.94
CA GLN A 284 -1.85 0.21 9.24
C GLN A 284 -1.13 1.56 9.23
N LEU A 285 -0.58 2.00 10.36
CA LEU A 285 0.24 3.19 10.47
C LEU A 285 1.46 3.13 9.55
N SER A 286 2.19 2.01 9.55
CA SER A 286 3.35 1.80 8.68
C SER A 286 2.99 1.87 7.19
N ARG A 287 1.81 1.33 6.81
CA ARG A 287 1.29 1.45 5.43
C ARG A 287 0.95 2.90 5.08
N MET A 288 0.49 3.70 6.04
CA MET A 288 0.21 5.12 5.85
C MET A 288 1.50 5.92 5.66
N LEU A 289 2.49 5.74 6.54
CA LEU A 289 3.80 6.39 6.46
C LEU A 289 4.51 6.07 5.13
N ARG A 290 4.37 4.83 4.64
CA ARG A 290 4.86 4.46 3.31
C ARG A 290 4.14 5.21 2.18
N ARG A 291 2.84 5.48 2.32
CA ARG A 291 2.05 6.20 1.30
C ARG A 291 2.36 7.69 1.29
N SER A 292 2.66 8.29 2.45
CA SER A 292 3.11 9.68 2.56
C SER A 292 4.57 9.89 2.12
N ASN A 293 5.19 8.87 1.50
CA ASN A 293 6.58 8.88 1.03
C ASN A 293 7.64 9.00 2.15
N GLN A 294 7.26 8.73 3.40
CA GLN A 294 8.18 8.69 4.55
C GLN A 294 8.67 7.27 4.80
N LEU A 295 9.51 6.78 3.88
CA LEU A 295 9.94 5.39 3.85
C LEU A 295 10.84 4.99 5.03
N GLU A 296 11.64 5.92 5.56
CA GLU A 296 12.55 5.66 6.67
C GLU A 296 11.80 5.41 8.00
N LEU A 297 10.78 6.22 8.29
CA LEU A 297 9.91 6.04 9.46
C LEU A 297 9.12 4.74 9.36
N ALA A 298 8.58 4.41 8.18
CA ALA A 298 7.89 3.14 7.96
C ALA A 298 8.80 1.92 8.12
N GLN A 299 10.11 2.04 7.82
CA GLN A 299 11.08 0.97 8.03
C GLN A 299 11.45 0.81 9.50
N ASN A 300 11.60 1.92 10.24
CA ASN A 300 11.88 1.88 11.68
C ASN A 300 10.78 1.17 12.46
N GLU A 301 9.51 1.37 12.10
CA GLU A 301 8.35 0.69 12.69
C GLU A 301 8.26 -0.82 12.36
N LEU A 302 8.84 -1.27 11.23
CA LEU A 302 8.68 -2.63 10.69
C LEU A 302 9.94 -3.50 10.77
N ASN A 303 10.97 -3.09 11.50
CA ASN A 303 12.33 -3.64 11.39
C ASN A 303 12.51 -5.08 11.94
N LYS A 304 11.98 -6.06 11.21
CA LYS A 304 12.39 -7.48 11.24
C LYS A 304 12.43 -8.06 9.82
N ARG A 305 13.54 -7.84 9.10
CA ARG A 305 13.75 -8.40 7.74
C ARG A 305 13.94 -9.92 7.73
N GLU A 306 14.49 -10.51 8.79
CA GLU A 306 14.84 -11.94 8.83
C GLU A 306 13.66 -12.87 9.13
N GLU A 307 12.62 -12.39 9.82
CA GLU A 307 11.41 -13.17 10.13
C GLU A 307 10.36 -13.12 9.00
N ALA A 308 10.42 -12.09 8.14
CA ALA A 308 9.42 -11.82 7.11
C ALA A 308 9.33 -12.92 6.04
N GLY A 309 10.46 -13.49 5.60
CA GLY A 309 10.46 -14.56 4.60
C GLY A 309 9.73 -15.83 5.07
N ARG A 310 9.96 -16.23 6.33
CA ARG A 310 9.27 -17.38 6.95
C ARG A 310 7.79 -17.09 7.16
N ALA A 311 7.44 -15.87 7.56
CA ALA A 311 6.06 -15.44 7.73
C ALA A 311 5.29 -15.42 6.40
N PHE A 312 5.89 -14.96 5.30
CA PHE A 312 5.26 -15.01 3.97
C PHE A 312 5.06 -16.44 3.48
N SER A 313 6.04 -17.32 3.67
CA SER A 313 5.91 -18.73 3.32
C SER A 313 4.79 -19.42 4.11
N ALA A 314 4.69 -19.17 5.42
CA ALA A 314 3.61 -19.70 6.25
C ALA A 314 2.25 -19.12 5.85
N ALA A 315 2.17 -17.82 5.55
CA ALA A 315 0.95 -17.17 5.08
C ALA A 315 0.49 -17.67 3.71
N ALA A 316 1.42 -18.01 2.81
CA ALA A 316 1.09 -18.57 1.49
C ALA A 316 0.51 -19.98 1.56
N GLN A 317 0.81 -20.73 2.63
CA GLN A 317 0.26 -22.07 2.90
C GLN A 317 -1.14 -22.02 3.54
N LEU A 318 -1.53 -20.88 4.12
CA LEU A 318 -2.88 -20.67 4.64
C LEU A 318 -3.82 -20.30 3.48
N ASP A 319 -4.94 -21.01 3.42
CA ASP A 319 -5.84 -21.15 2.26
C ASP A 319 -6.11 -19.85 1.46
N HIS A 320 -5.99 -19.94 0.13
CA HIS A 320 -5.96 -18.79 -0.79
C HIS A 320 -7.24 -17.93 -0.79
N ASP A 321 -8.37 -18.54 -0.42
CA ASP A 321 -9.70 -17.93 -0.54
C ASP A 321 -10.15 -17.15 0.71
N LEU A 322 -9.60 -17.44 1.89
CA LEU A 322 -10.14 -16.92 3.15
C LEU A 322 -9.47 -15.61 3.64
N LEU A 323 -8.22 -15.36 3.25
CA LEU A 323 -7.36 -14.29 3.81
C LEU A 323 -6.87 -13.26 2.78
N GLY A 324 -7.40 -13.29 1.56
CA GLY A 324 -6.92 -12.42 0.49
C GLY A 324 -5.53 -12.83 0.00
N GLY A 325 -5.39 -14.08 -0.46
CA GLY A 325 -4.13 -14.66 -0.95
C GLY A 325 -3.42 -13.81 -2.02
N THR A 326 -4.16 -13.01 -2.78
CA THR A 326 -3.59 -12.00 -3.70
C THR A 326 -2.62 -11.03 -3.01
N SER A 327 -2.95 -10.59 -1.80
CA SER A 327 -2.12 -9.64 -1.07
C SER A 327 -0.81 -10.28 -0.60
N VAL A 328 -0.82 -11.56 -0.19
CA VAL A 328 0.38 -12.25 0.28
C VAL A 328 1.39 -12.41 -0.86
N TRP A 329 0.97 -12.98 -1.99
CA TRP A 329 1.83 -13.18 -3.16
C TRP A 329 2.38 -11.87 -3.73
N LYS A 330 1.57 -10.80 -3.73
CA LYS A 330 2.00 -9.47 -4.13
C LYS A 330 3.14 -8.95 -3.25
N HIS A 331 2.94 -8.92 -1.93
CA HIS A 331 3.93 -8.37 -1.01
C HIS A 331 5.17 -9.26 -0.90
N TRP A 332 5.02 -10.57 -1.01
CA TRP A 332 6.16 -11.49 -1.04
C TRP A 332 7.00 -11.30 -2.30
N GLY A 333 6.38 -11.15 -3.47
CA GLY A 333 7.08 -10.81 -4.71
C GLY A 333 7.78 -9.44 -4.63
N ASP A 334 7.15 -8.44 -4.02
CA ASP A 334 7.76 -7.13 -3.76
C ASP A 334 8.98 -7.21 -2.83
N PHE A 335 8.88 -7.99 -1.76
CA PHE A 335 9.96 -8.24 -0.81
C PHE A 335 11.15 -8.93 -1.48
N LEU A 336 10.91 -10.03 -2.21
CA LEU A 336 11.96 -10.76 -2.93
C LEU A 336 12.62 -9.90 -4.01
N THR A 337 11.84 -9.07 -4.71
CA THR A 337 12.40 -8.12 -5.69
C THR A 337 13.30 -7.09 -5.02
N SER A 338 12.90 -6.57 -3.85
CA SER A 338 13.72 -5.61 -3.09
C SER A 338 15.04 -6.24 -2.66
N ILE A 339 15.01 -7.49 -2.17
CA ILE A 339 16.23 -8.24 -1.82
C ILE A 339 17.11 -8.44 -3.05
N PHE A 340 16.54 -8.90 -4.16
CA PHE A 340 17.28 -9.12 -5.40
C PHE A 340 17.93 -7.82 -5.91
N MET A 341 17.23 -6.70 -5.86
CA MET A 341 17.74 -5.39 -6.28
C MET A 341 18.82 -4.84 -5.33
N SER A 342 18.80 -5.21 -4.05
CA SER A 342 19.83 -4.79 -3.10
C SER A 342 21.17 -5.49 -3.33
N ASN A 343 21.17 -6.73 -3.84
CA ASN A 343 22.36 -7.55 -4.05
C ASN A 343 22.26 -8.27 -5.40
N ILE A 344 22.50 -7.52 -6.48
CA ILE A 344 22.36 -8.02 -7.86
C ILE A 344 23.57 -8.91 -8.22
N ASN A 345 23.46 -10.20 -7.89
CA ASN A 345 24.47 -11.23 -8.18
C ASN A 345 23.82 -12.41 -8.92
N GLU A 346 24.61 -13.22 -9.64
CA GLU A 346 24.11 -14.40 -10.36
C GLU A 346 23.43 -15.42 -9.42
N ASN A 347 24.00 -15.68 -8.24
CA ASN A 347 23.39 -16.57 -7.24
C ASN A 347 22.05 -16.02 -6.70
N SER A 348 21.95 -14.69 -6.55
CA SER A 348 20.69 -14.05 -6.12
C SER A 348 19.65 -14.07 -7.23
N ALA A 349 20.07 -13.91 -8.49
CA ALA A 349 19.21 -14.07 -9.65
C ALA A 349 18.59 -15.48 -9.70
N GLN A 350 19.41 -16.51 -9.50
CA GLN A 350 18.98 -17.92 -9.50
C GLN A 350 17.98 -18.27 -8.39
N ILE A 351 18.19 -17.77 -7.17
CA ILE A 351 17.34 -18.16 -6.02
C ILE A 351 16.23 -17.13 -5.82
N THR A 352 16.60 -15.89 -5.52
CA THR A 352 15.66 -14.83 -5.13
C THR A 352 14.91 -14.26 -6.35
N GLY A 353 15.60 -14.08 -7.47
CA GLY A 353 15.00 -13.52 -8.69
C GLY A 353 13.95 -14.44 -9.33
N ILE A 354 14.27 -15.72 -9.46
CA ILE A 354 13.36 -16.76 -9.96
C ILE A 354 12.14 -16.93 -9.03
N GLN A 355 12.38 -16.95 -7.71
CA GLN A 355 11.28 -17.00 -6.73
C GLN A 355 10.40 -15.75 -6.78
N ALA A 356 10.98 -14.56 -7.00
CA ALA A 356 10.21 -13.33 -7.19
C ALA A 356 9.30 -13.43 -8.42
N ILE A 357 9.78 -13.98 -9.54
CA ILE A 357 8.97 -14.23 -10.73
C ILE A 357 7.79 -15.16 -10.41
N ALA A 358 8.06 -16.30 -9.77
CA ALA A 358 7.00 -17.25 -9.39
C ALA A 358 5.91 -16.58 -8.53
N CYS A 359 6.29 -15.81 -7.50
CA CYS A 359 5.35 -15.08 -6.67
C CYS A 359 4.54 -14.03 -7.45
N THR A 360 5.17 -13.32 -8.40
CA THR A 360 4.46 -12.33 -9.22
C THR A 360 3.46 -12.96 -10.19
N LEU A 361 3.75 -14.16 -10.71
CA LEU A 361 2.85 -14.92 -11.58
C LEU A 361 1.67 -15.53 -10.79
N GLU A 362 1.91 -16.10 -9.60
CA GLU A 362 0.82 -16.55 -8.73
C GLU A 362 -0.11 -15.40 -8.33
N HIS A 363 0.45 -14.22 -8.03
CA HIS A 363 -0.37 -13.03 -7.79
C HIS A 363 -1.20 -12.65 -9.03
N ALA A 364 -0.63 -12.73 -10.23
CA ALA A 364 -1.37 -12.45 -11.46
C ALA A 364 -2.51 -13.47 -11.71
N LYS A 365 -2.29 -14.74 -11.37
CA LYS A 365 -3.27 -15.83 -11.50
C LYS A 365 -4.47 -15.68 -10.55
N ILE A 366 -4.22 -15.38 -9.28
CA ILE A 366 -5.25 -15.29 -8.23
C ILE A 366 -5.96 -13.92 -8.24
N SER A 367 -5.44 -12.94 -8.98
CA SER A 367 -5.99 -11.59 -9.03
C SER A 367 -7.45 -11.56 -9.52
N PRO A 368 -8.39 -10.93 -8.80
CA PRO A 368 -9.82 -10.94 -9.14
C PRO A 368 -10.18 -10.13 -10.39
N SER A 369 -9.23 -9.36 -10.94
CA SER A 369 -9.47 -8.54 -12.14
C SER A 369 -8.18 -8.38 -12.95
N PRO A 370 -8.27 -8.33 -14.29
CA PRO A 370 -7.11 -8.14 -15.15
C PRO A 370 -6.42 -6.78 -14.93
N LEU A 371 -7.16 -5.74 -14.49
CA LEU A 371 -6.61 -4.42 -14.18
C LEU A 371 -5.62 -4.48 -13.00
N LYS A 372 -5.96 -5.21 -11.94
CA LYS A 372 -5.10 -5.37 -10.75
C LYS A 372 -3.87 -6.24 -11.03
N ALA A 373 -3.98 -7.17 -11.98
CA ALA A 373 -2.86 -8.02 -12.42
C ALA A 373 -1.82 -7.27 -13.29
N ARG A 374 -2.18 -6.13 -13.91
CA ARG A 374 -1.31 -5.41 -14.87
C ARG A 374 0.07 -5.07 -14.31
N LEU A 375 0.12 -4.57 -13.07
CA LEU A 375 1.38 -4.20 -12.42
C LEU A 375 2.28 -5.42 -12.22
N SER A 376 1.70 -6.55 -11.83
CA SER A 376 2.41 -7.83 -11.63
C SER A 376 2.97 -8.36 -12.94
N ILE A 377 2.20 -8.28 -14.03
CA ILE A 377 2.62 -8.72 -15.36
C ILE A 377 3.74 -7.80 -15.89
N ALA A 378 3.63 -6.49 -15.72
CA ALA A 378 4.68 -5.54 -16.09
C ALA A 378 5.99 -5.82 -15.34
N LYS A 379 5.86 -6.07 -14.03
CA LYS A 379 6.99 -6.41 -13.17
C LYS A 379 7.62 -7.75 -13.55
N PHE A 380 6.82 -8.75 -13.88
CA PHE A 380 7.26 -10.03 -14.41
C PHE A 380 8.10 -9.85 -15.69
N LEU A 381 7.62 -9.09 -16.68
CA LEU A 381 8.35 -8.84 -17.93
C LEU A 381 9.67 -8.11 -17.69
N TRP A 382 9.67 -7.14 -16.77
CA TRP A 382 10.87 -6.42 -16.39
C TRP A 382 11.89 -7.33 -15.69
N LEU A 383 11.44 -8.19 -14.76
CA LEU A 383 12.29 -9.17 -14.09
C LEU A 383 12.89 -10.18 -15.06
N ILE A 384 12.13 -10.67 -16.05
CA ILE A 384 12.66 -11.54 -17.11
C ILE A 384 13.81 -10.86 -17.83
N LYS A 385 13.66 -9.60 -18.25
CA LYS A 385 14.71 -8.86 -18.97
C LYS A 385 15.99 -8.71 -18.14
N ILE A 386 15.85 -8.51 -16.83
CA ILE A 386 17.00 -8.42 -15.93
C ILE A 386 17.64 -9.79 -15.73
N LEU A 387 16.87 -10.83 -15.46
CA LEU A 387 17.42 -12.18 -15.25
C LEU A 387 18.11 -12.71 -16.51
N THR A 388 17.56 -12.43 -17.69
CA THR A 388 18.15 -12.80 -18.98
C THR A 388 19.40 -11.99 -19.32
N SER A 389 19.63 -10.83 -18.70
CA SER A 389 20.89 -10.07 -18.84
C SER A 389 22.07 -10.76 -18.14
N PHE A 390 21.81 -11.60 -17.14
CA PHE A 390 22.81 -12.51 -16.54
C PHE A 390 23.04 -13.77 -17.39
N GLY A 391 22.59 -13.76 -18.66
CA GLY A 391 22.51 -14.88 -19.61
C GLY A 391 23.83 -15.51 -20.06
N GLY A 392 24.89 -15.44 -19.25
CA GLY A 392 26.04 -16.34 -19.36
C GLY A 392 25.77 -17.76 -18.84
N SER A 393 24.69 -18.00 -18.08
CA SER A 393 24.35 -19.34 -17.57
C SER A 393 23.07 -19.91 -18.16
N GLU A 394 23.21 -21.00 -18.93
CA GLU A 394 22.10 -21.84 -19.43
C GLU A 394 21.11 -22.20 -18.32
N LYS A 395 21.59 -22.34 -17.08
CA LYS A 395 20.80 -22.71 -15.89
C LYS A 395 19.67 -21.75 -15.55
N ILE A 396 19.85 -20.43 -15.72
CA ILE A 396 18.80 -19.44 -15.43
C ILE A 396 17.68 -19.55 -16.47
N LEU A 397 18.05 -19.72 -17.74
CA LEU A 397 17.11 -19.86 -18.84
C LEU A 397 16.31 -21.17 -18.72
N THR A 398 16.94 -22.28 -18.33
CA THR A 398 16.23 -23.55 -18.10
C THR A 398 15.23 -23.45 -16.95
N LEU A 399 15.61 -22.82 -15.82
CA LEU A 399 14.72 -22.65 -14.68
C LEU A 399 13.55 -21.71 -15.00
N LEU A 400 13.80 -20.66 -15.78
CA LEU A 400 12.75 -19.76 -16.24
C LEU A 400 11.76 -20.49 -17.16
N ASN A 401 12.25 -21.30 -18.09
CA ASN A 401 11.40 -22.11 -18.97
C ASN A 401 10.54 -23.11 -18.17
N GLU A 402 11.14 -23.83 -17.22
CA GLU A 402 10.41 -24.77 -16.37
C GLU A 402 9.31 -24.09 -15.53
N LEU A 403 9.59 -22.88 -15.04
CA LEU A 403 8.56 -22.09 -14.35
C LEU A 403 7.43 -21.68 -15.29
N LEU A 404 7.75 -21.15 -16.47
CA LEU A 404 6.75 -20.65 -17.40
C LEU A 404 5.85 -21.76 -17.93
N GLU A 405 6.38 -22.95 -18.19
CA GLU A 405 5.61 -24.12 -18.61
C GLU A 405 4.47 -24.47 -17.62
N LYS A 406 4.68 -24.28 -16.31
CA LYS A 406 3.65 -24.50 -15.28
C LYS A 406 2.46 -23.53 -15.37
N TYR A 407 2.61 -22.42 -16.10
CA TYR A 407 1.58 -21.39 -16.24
C TYR A 407 0.94 -21.31 -17.64
N VAL A 408 1.35 -22.14 -18.60
CA VAL A 408 0.88 -22.11 -20.00
C VAL A 408 -0.61 -22.42 -20.15
N ASP A 409 -1.17 -23.29 -19.30
CA ASP A 409 -2.55 -23.79 -19.43
C ASP A 409 -3.61 -22.87 -18.79
N ASN A 410 -3.20 -21.77 -18.15
CA ASN A 410 -4.13 -20.93 -17.39
C ASN A 410 -4.73 -19.82 -18.27
N GLU A 411 -6.00 -19.99 -18.67
CA GLU A 411 -6.83 -18.96 -19.35
C GLU A 411 -7.00 -17.65 -18.56
N THR A 412 -6.56 -17.61 -17.30
CA THR A 412 -6.81 -16.51 -16.35
C THR A 412 -5.82 -15.36 -16.46
N ILE A 413 -4.61 -15.60 -16.95
CA ILE A 413 -3.67 -14.52 -17.22
C ILE A 413 -4.16 -13.88 -18.52
N ASN A 414 -4.46 -12.59 -18.50
CA ASN A 414 -4.91 -11.84 -19.68
C ASN A 414 -3.79 -10.85 -20.08
N PRO A 415 -2.70 -11.30 -20.74
CA PRO A 415 -1.57 -10.44 -21.11
C PRO A 415 -1.89 -9.55 -22.32
N SER A 416 -3.16 -9.43 -22.74
CA SER A 416 -3.58 -8.62 -23.87
C SER A 416 -2.90 -7.24 -23.90
N ASN A 417 -2.71 -6.58 -22.75
CA ASN A 417 -2.11 -5.24 -22.70
C ASN A 417 -0.58 -5.22 -22.93
N TRP A 418 0.10 -6.37 -22.89
CA TRP A 418 1.55 -6.50 -22.97
C TRP A 418 2.03 -7.41 -24.11
N LEU A 419 1.14 -7.70 -25.07
CA LEU A 419 1.43 -8.56 -26.20
C LEU A 419 2.67 -8.12 -26.98
N ASN A 420 2.83 -6.83 -27.25
CA ASN A 420 4.02 -6.28 -27.92
C ASN A 420 5.32 -6.55 -27.17
N ALA A 421 5.30 -6.51 -25.83
CA ALA A 421 6.51 -6.76 -25.04
C ALA A 421 6.90 -8.25 -25.06
N LEU A 422 5.92 -9.15 -25.06
CA LEU A 422 6.15 -10.59 -25.21
C LEU A 422 6.62 -10.96 -26.63
N LEU A 423 6.04 -10.34 -27.65
CA LEU A 423 6.47 -10.53 -29.04
C LEU A 423 7.89 -10.01 -29.27
N MET A 424 8.24 -8.86 -28.70
CA MET A 424 9.63 -8.36 -28.72
C MET A 424 10.58 -9.31 -28.00
N GLU A 425 10.20 -9.86 -26.84
CA GLU A 425 11.03 -10.83 -26.13
C GLU A 425 11.20 -12.12 -26.95
N ALA A 426 10.13 -12.64 -27.55
CA ALA A 426 10.18 -13.80 -28.43
C ALA A 426 11.03 -13.55 -29.69
N GLN A 427 11.03 -12.32 -30.23
CA GLN A 427 11.86 -11.94 -31.37
C GLN A 427 13.35 -11.85 -31.00
N GLN A 428 13.66 -11.36 -29.80
CA GLN A 428 15.05 -11.27 -29.33
C GLN A 428 15.59 -12.62 -28.86
N ARG A 429 14.75 -13.42 -28.19
CA ARG A 429 15.07 -14.74 -27.63
C ARG A 429 13.83 -15.65 -27.63
N PRO A 430 13.67 -16.53 -28.62
CA PRO A 430 12.53 -17.42 -28.63
C PRO A 430 12.70 -18.52 -27.56
N SER A 431 11.93 -18.39 -26.49
CA SER A 431 11.74 -19.48 -25.52
C SER A 431 10.49 -20.29 -25.91
N PRO A 432 10.54 -21.64 -25.88
CA PRO A 432 9.37 -22.47 -26.13
C PRO A 432 8.19 -22.14 -25.20
N ALA A 433 8.48 -21.75 -23.95
CA ALA A 433 7.45 -21.36 -23.00
C ALA A 433 6.78 -20.02 -23.36
N ILE A 434 7.55 -19.03 -23.81
CA ILE A 434 7.01 -17.75 -24.28
C ILE A 434 6.18 -17.96 -25.56
N LEU A 435 6.65 -18.79 -26.48
CA LEU A 435 5.91 -19.14 -27.70
C LEU A 435 4.59 -19.85 -27.39
N ASN A 436 4.56 -20.75 -26.39
CA ASN A 436 3.34 -21.40 -25.95
C ASN A 436 2.35 -20.41 -25.30
N ILE A 437 2.85 -19.48 -24.47
CA ILE A 437 2.02 -18.39 -23.93
C ILE A 437 1.42 -17.55 -25.07
N LEU A 438 2.23 -17.18 -26.07
CA LEU A 438 1.75 -16.43 -27.24
C LEU A 438 0.71 -17.22 -28.05
N LYS A 439 0.87 -18.56 -28.20
CA LYS A 439 -0.15 -19.41 -28.83
C LYS A 439 -1.47 -19.42 -28.06
N CYS A 440 -1.42 -19.51 -26.73
CA CYS A 440 -2.62 -19.43 -25.88
C CYS A 440 -3.31 -18.06 -26.01
N ILE A 441 -2.56 -16.96 -25.99
CA ILE A 441 -3.09 -15.61 -26.22
C ILE A 441 -3.68 -15.49 -27.62
N GLY A 442 -3.02 -16.05 -28.63
CA GLY A 442 -3.48 -16.03 -30.03
C GLY A 442 -4.80 -16.78 -30.23
N LYS A 443 -5.03 -17.86 -29.48
CA LYS A 443 -6.32 -18.56 -29.47
C LYS A 443 -7.44 -17.73 -28.82
N ALA A 444 -7.14 -17.02 -27.73
CA ALA A 444 -8.12 -16.20 -27.01
C ALA A 444 -8.41 -14.84 -27.69
N PHE A 445 -7.40 -14.20 -28.28
CA PHE A 445 -7.47 -12.87 -28.90
C PHE A 445 -6.86 -12.87 -30.32
N PRO A 446 -7.48 -13.59 -31.27
CA PRO A 446 -6.90 -13.87 -32.58
C PRO A 446 -6.64 -12.62 -33.42
N GLN A 447 -7.58 -11.67 -33.42
CA GLN A 447 -7.47 -10.45 -34.21
C GLN A 447 -6.31 -9.57 -33.74
N LYS A 448 -6.18 -9.39 -32.42
CA LYS A 448 -5.11 -8.57 -31.82
C LYS A 448 -3.72 -9.18 -32.08
N MET A 449 -3.59 -10.48 -31.88
CA MET A 449 -2.36 -11.21 -32.18
C MET A 449 -1.98 -11.12 -33.67
N PHE A 450 -2.96 -11.21 -34.56
CA PHE A 450 -2.73 -11.07 -35.99
C PHE A 450 -2.17 -9.68 -36.35
N TYR A 451 -2.73 -8.59 -35.83
CA TYR A 451 -2.23 -7.23 -36.07
C TYR A 451 -0.77 -7.09 -35.61
N ASP A 452 -0.45 -7.52 -34.39
CA ASP A 452 0.89 -7.37 -33.84
C ASP A 452 1.90 -8.28 -34.56
N LEU A 453 1.52 -9.51 -34.94
CA LEU A 453 2.37 -10.40 -35.75
C LEU A 453 2.63 -9.86 -37.16
N ARG A 454 1.64 -9.21 -37.79
CA ARG A 454 1.79 -8.60 -39.12
C ARG A 454 2.79 -7.46 -39.13
N ILE A 455 2.90 -6.72 -38.02
CA ILE A 455 3.93 -5.69 -37.83
C ILE A 455 5.32 -6.34 -37.70
N VAL A 456 5.45 -7.40 -36.92
CA VAL A 456 6.74 -8.05 -36.65
C VAL A 456 7.26 -8.86 -37.85
N LEU A 457 6.40 -9.65 -38.49
CA LEU A 457 6.76 -10.54 -39.61
C LEU A 457 6.71 -9.84 -40.97
N GLY A 458 6.00 -8.72 -41.07
CA GLY A 458 5.79 -7.96 -42.30
C GLY A 458 4.60 -8.44 -43.13
N SER A 459 3.92 -7.50 -43.80
CA SER A 459 2.71 -7.72 -44.61
C SER A 459 2.87 -8.79 -45.70
N LYS A 460 4.02 -8.82 -46.39
CA LYS A 460 4.31 -9.77 -47.48
C LYS A 460 4.40 -11.22 -46.98
N ASN A 461 5.22 -11.46 -45.94
CA ASN A 461 5.44 -12.79 -45.38
C ASN A 461 4.17 -13.39 -44.79
N VAL A 462 3.37 -12.58 -44.10
CA VAL A 462 2.08 -13.01 -43.55
C VAL A 462 1.08 -13.35 -44.67
N THR A 463 1.05 -12.57 -45.74
CA THR A 463 0.17 -12.83 -46.89
C THR A 463 0.56 -14.11 -47.62
N GLU A 464 1.87 -14.33 -47.84
CA GLU A 464 2.37 -15.59 -48.40
C GLU A 464 2.03 -16.80 -47.52
N TYR A 465 2.15 -16.66 -46.20
CA TYR A 465 1.78 -17.70 -45.25
C TYR A 465 0.29 -18.05 -45.33
N LEU A 466 -0.59 -17.04 -45.35
CA LEU A 466 -2.04 -17.25 -45.48
C LEU A 466 -2.43 -17.86 -46.83
N GLN A 467 -1.73 -17.50 -47.91
CA GLN A 467 -1.92 -18.13 -49.23
C GLN A 467 -1.52 -19.61 -49.21
N LYS A 468 -0.36 -19.94 -48.61
CA LYS A 468 0.07 -21.34 -48.44
C LYS A 468 -0.94 -22.13 -47.59
N TYR A 469 -1.43 -21.54 -46.51
CA TYR A 469 -2.45 -22.15 -45.65
C TYR A 469 -3.79 -22.39 -46.37
N ARG A 470 -4.22 -21.43 -47.21
CA ARG A 470 -5.39 -21.59 -48.10
C ARG A 470 -5.21 -22.78 -49.05
N LEU A 471 -4.04 -22.91 -49.68
CA LEU A 471 -3.75 -24.00 -50.61
C LEU A 471 -3.73 -25.36 -49.90
N SER A 472 -3.21 -25.44 -48.67
CA SER A 472 -3.27 -26.68 -47.88
C SER A 472 -4.70 -27.11 -47.54
N LEU A 473 -5.59 -26.17 -47.21
CA LEU A 473 -7.01 -26.46 -46.96
C LEU A 473 -7.76 -26.96 -48.21
N GLN A 474 -7.39 -26.47 -49.40
CA GLN A 474 -7.97 -26.93 -50.67
C GLN A 474 -7.50 -28.35 -51.03
N ASN A 475 -6.24 -28.68 -50.76
CA ASN A 475 -5.69 -30.01 -51.00
C ASN A 475 -6.27 -31.08 -50.05
N THR A 476 -6.57 -30.75 -48.79
CA THR A 476 -7.26 -31.66 -47.87
C THR A 476 -8.70 -31.94 -48.29
N ASN A 477 -9.41 -30.94 -48.80
CA ASN A 477 -10.79 -31.13 -49.29
C ASN A 477 -10.86 -31.93 -50.60
N ASN A 478 -9.86 -31.81 -51.49
CA ASN A 478 -9.79 -32.60 -52.72
C ASN A 478 -9.40 -34.07 -52.47
N ASN A 479 -8.60 -34.36 -51.44
CA ASN A 479 -8.27 -35.75 -51.05
C ASN A 479 -9.37 -36.42 -50.22
N GLY A 480 -10.26 -35.65 -49.57
CA GLY A 480 -11.40 -36.19 -48.81
C GLY A 480 -12.46 -36.88 -49.66
N ASN A 481 -12.50 -36.61 -50.97
CA ASN A 481 -13.43 -37.27 -51.90
C ASN A 481 -12.88 -38.56 -52.54
N ASN A 482 -11.64 -38.97 -52.25
CA ASN A 482 -11.01 -40.08 -52.97
C ASN A 482 -10.34 -41.18 -52.13
N ASN A 483 -10.46 -41.22 -50.80
CA ASN A 483 -9.90 -42.33 -50.02
C ASN A 483 -10.75 -42.77 -48.82
N HIS A 484 -11.67 -43.72 -49.05
CA HIS A 484 -11.94 -44.76 -48.05
C HIS A 484 -10.84 -45.82 -48.17
N ASN A 485 -9.85 -45.73 -47.27
CA ASN A 485 -8.84 -46.71 -46.87
C ASN A 485 -7.42 -46.12 -46.87
N ALA A 486 -7.00 -45.54 -45.74
CA ALA A 486 -5.66 -45.71 -45.18
C ALA A 486 -5.56 -44.98 -43.83
N SER A 487 -5.12 -45.73 -42.83
CA SER A 487 -4.83 -45.33 -41.45
C SER A 487 -3.69 -44.32 -41.33
N GLN A 488 -3.84 -43.41 -40.35
CA GLN A 488 -2.82 -42.79 -39.49
C GLN A 488 -1.42 -42.55 -40.09
N SER A 489 -1.10 -41.29 -40.38
CA SER A 489 0.24 -40.73 -40.11
C SER A 489 0.17 -39.20 -39.97
N THR A 490 0.24 -38.74 -38.73
CA THR A 490 0.53 -37.34 -38.40
C THR A 490 2.00 -37.06 -38.73
N SER A 491 2.25 -36.34 -39.82
CA SER A 491 3.58 -35.78 -40.10
C SER A 491 3.47 -34.27 -40.25
N SER A 492 4.09 -33.58 -39.29
CA SER A 492 4.41 -32.16 -39.33
C SER A 492 5.30 -31.86 -40.54
N SER A 493 4.74 -31.20 -41.56
CA SER A 493 5.52 -30.69 -42.69
C SER A 493 6.01 -29.28 -42.36
N SER A 494 7.29 -29.18 -42.01
CA SER A 494 8.05 -27.94 -41.91
C SER A 494 8.14 -27.28 -43.29
N ILE A 495 7.72 -26.02 -43.38
CA ILE A 495 7.72 -25.24 -44.63
C ILE A 495 8.91 -24.26 -44.56
N ASN A 496 10.01 -24.60 -45.24
CA ASN A 496 11.17 -23.70 -45.38
C ASN A 496 10.82 -22.50 -46.28
N ILE A 497 11.19 -21.29 -45.83
CA ILE A 497 11.14 -20.03 -46.59
C ILE A 497 12.58 -19.65 -47.00
N THR A 498 12.79 -19.33 -48.28
CA THR A 498 14.12 -18.96 -48.80
C THR A 498 14.44 -17.47 -48.61
N THR A 499 15.72 -17.24 -48.26
CA THR A 499 16.54 -16.00 -48.31
C THR A 499 16.47 -14.98 -47.17
N THR A 500 17.16 -15.27 -46.05
CA THR A 500 18.06 -14.35 -45.28
C THR A 500 18.71 -15.14 -44.13
N SER A 501 20.00 -14.94 -43.83
CA SER A 501 20.80 -15.47 -42.68
C SER A 501 20.16 -16.53 -41.75
N MET A 502 20.75 -17.74 -41.66
CA MET A 502 20.22 -18.94 -40.97
C MET A 502 19.59 -18.73 -39.57
N GLU A 503 20.13 -17.87 -38.70
CA GLU A 503 19.55 -17.62 -37.36
C GLU A 503 18.23 -16.83 -37.40
N ASN A 504 18.03 -15.96 -38.40
CA ASN A 504 16.77 -15.23 -38.56
C ASN A 504 15.65 -16.12 -39.12
N ILE A 505 15.99 -17.21 -39.83
CA ILE A 505 15.01 -18.15 -40.42
C ILE A 505 14.34 -18.96 -39.30
N GLU A 506 15.11 -19.55 -38.39
CA GLU A 506 14.55 -20.35 -37.29
C GLU A 506 13.62 -19.53 -36.39
N ASN A 507 14.00 -18.28 -36.09
CA ASN A 507 13.19 -17.37 -35.29
C ASN A 507 11.88 -16.97 -36.00
N GLN A 508 11.93 -16.72 -37.31
CA GLN A 508 10.75 -16.40 -38.12
C GLN A 508 9.81 -17.60 -38.27
N ASP A 509 10.33 -18.81 -38.45
CA ASP A 509 9.54 -20.04 -38.55
C ASP A 509 8.84 -20.38 -37.23
N GLN A 510 9.49 -20.13 -36.08
CA GLN A 510 8.90 -20.33 -34.76
C GLN A 510 7.76 -19.33 -34.48
N LEU A 511 7.89 -18.07 -34.87
CA LEU A 511 6.82 -17.08 -34.78
C LEU A 511 5.67 -17.37 -35.78
N ALA A 512 6.00 -17.89 -36.98
CA ALA A 512 5.01 -18.35 -37.94
C ALA A 512 4.15 -19.52 -37.42
N SER A 513 4.70 -20.34 -36.51
CA SER A 513 3.92 -21.39 -35.83
C SER A 513 2.76 -20.82 -34.99
N ILE A 514 2.83 -19.56 -34.57
CA ILE A 514 1.74 -18.88 -33.88
C ILE A 514 0.61 -18.56 -34.87
N LEU A 515 0.94 -18.10 -36.10
CA LEU A 515 -0.05 -17.86 -37.16
C LEU A 515 -0.86 -19.12 -37.47
N PHE A 516 -0.24 -20.29 -37.46
CA PHE A 516 -0.95 -21.57 -37.58
C PHE A 516 -2.06 -21.71 -36.53
N CYS A 517 -1.73 -21.53 -35.25
CA CYS A 517 -2.69 -21.68 -34.14
C CYS A 517 -3.86 -20.69 -34.21
N ILE A 518 -3.63 -19.47 -34.71
CA ILE A 518 -4.70 -18.48 -34.86
C ILE A 518 -5.60 -18.85 -36.05
N CYS A 519 -5.01 -19.34 -37.15
CA CYS A 519 -5.73 -19.72 -38.36
C CYS A 519 -6.57 -20.99 -38.20
N GLU A 520 -6.17 -21.93 -37.33
CA GLU A 520 -6.85 -23.22 -37.14
C GLU A 520 -8.36 -23.07 -36.90
N ASN A 521 -8.78 -22.08 -36.10
CA ASN A 521 -10.19 -21.83 -35.78
C ASN A 521 -10.79 -20.58 -36.43
N ASN A 522 -9.97 -19.58 -36.81
CA ASN A 522 -10.44 -18.25 -37.22
C ASN A 522 -9.94 -17.82 -38.62
N PHE A 523 -9.57 -18.76 -39.48
CA PHE A 523 -8.94 -18.46 -40.78
C PHE A 523 -9.73 -17.47 -41.65
N ILE A 524 -11.06 -17.61 -41.73
CA ILE A 524 -11.92 -16.75 -42.58
C ILE A 524 -11.84 -15.28 -42.13
N GLU A 525 -11.92 -15.05 -40.81
CA GLU A 525 -11.85 -13.70 -40.24
C GLU A 525 -10.47 -13.08 -40.46
N ILE A 526 -9.41 -13.86 -40.25
CA ILE A 526 -8.02 -13.39 -40.40
C ILE A 526 -7.69 -13.09 -41.86
N ASP A 527 -8.14 -13.92 -42.80
CA ASP A 527 -7.94 -13.68 -44.23
C ASP A 527 -8.73 -12.45 -44.72
N ALA A 528 -9.95 -12.25 -44.22
CA ALA A 528 -10.71 -11.04 -44.49
C ALA A 528 -10.02 -9.78 -43.94
N LEU A 529 -9.50 -9.86 -42.70
CA LEU A 529 -8.71 -8.80 -42.08
C LEU A 529 -7.44 -8.49 -42.89
N ASN A 530 -6.69 -9.51 -43.32
CA ASN A 530 -5.49 -9.30 -44.12
C ASN A 530 -5.81 -8.58 -45.44
N LYS A 531 -6.92 -8.95 -46.11
CA LYS A 531 -7.37 -8.27 -47.33
C LYS A 531 -7.72 -6.81 -47.09
N ILE A 532 -8.53 -6.53 -46.06
CA ILE A 532 -8.89 -5.16 -45.70
C ILE A 532 -7.63 -4.32 -45.43
N MET A 533 -6.65 -4.87 -44.71
CA MET A 533 -5.42 -4.14 -44.43
C MET A 533 -4.53 -3.95 -45.66
N LEU A 534 -4.49 -4.92 -46.59
CA LEU A 534 -3.79 -4.76 -47.87
C LEU A 534 -4.46 -3.68 -48.73
N ASP A 535 -5.79 -3.59 -48.72
CA ASP A 535 -6.53 -2.53 -49.40
C ASP A 535 -6.19 -1.16 -48.81
N PHE A 536 -6.02 -1.05 -47.49
CA PHE A 536 -5.54 0.18 -46.84
C PHE A 536 -4.08 0.52 -47.15
N GLU A 537 -3.19 -0.48 -47.28
CA GLU A 537 -1.80 -0.27 -47.69
C GLU A 537 -1.68 0.18 -49.16
N ASN A 538 -2.60 -0.29 -50.00
CA ASN A 538 -2.70 0.09 -51.41
C ASN A 538 -3.55 1.34 -51.63
N PHE A 539 -4.11 1.93 -50.57
CA PHE A 539 -4.86 3.16 -50.67
C PHE A 539 -3.87 4.29 -51.00
N PRO A 540 -4.03 4.98 -52.15
CA PRO A 540 -3.13 6.05 -52.52
C PRO A 540 -3.19 7.14 -51.44
N ILE A 541 -2.06 7.40 -50.80
CA ILE A 541 -1.93 8.48 -49.83
C ILE A 541 -2.05 9.80 -50.62
N SER A 542 -3.22 10.45 -50.49
CA SER A 542 -3.57 11.84 -50.86
C SER A 542 -4.23 12.09 -52.24
N PRO A 543 -5.35 12.86 -52.29
CA PRO A 543 -5.78 13.61 -53.47
C PRO A 543 -5.22 15.07 -53.50
N LEU A 544 -4.07 15.32 -52.87
CA LEU A 544 -3.40 16.63 -52.77
C LEU A 544 -1.97 16.65 -53.36
N GLU A 545 -1.60 15.63 -54.14
CA GLU A 545 -0.75 15.81 -55.33
C GLU A 545 -1.67 15.87 -56.56
#